data_AF-A0A662UXB5-F1
#
_entry.id   AF-A0A662UXB5-F1
#
_cell.length_a   1.000
_cell.length_b   1.000
_cell.length_c   1.000
_cell.angle_alpha   90.00
_cell.angle_beta   90.00
_cell.angle_gamma   90.00
#
_symmetry.space_group_name_H-M   'P 1'
#
loop_
_entity.id
_entity.type
_entity.pdbx_description
1 polymer ?
#
loop_
_entity_poly.entity_id
_entity_poly.type
_entity_poly.pdbx_seq_one_letter_code
_entity_poly.pdbx_strand_id
1 'polypeptide(L)'
;MGLTDNIRRFVFERYIMPAIDRGRDSITIRAGDVHSMMGLYSRMPAVCSALGSRKSIDLFNQWLRESGYNYRVLLASVKTPPSGQGANSYYTYKFVKNGEKKQIEPIISQQSPLELLTRDLINRVKSEDITEEVAREIMSSYIGIPLYKHRLDIYGKFKEFDLVNIEHRIVGDFKRFKYKGPAMAEMSNLVEYVWLMEKLEKYTNMQWRKIIVGAGNRKTFETFARRYDPWLEDLEIYFITNDRKIIKIR
;
A
#
# COMPACT_ATOMS: atom_id res chain seq x y z
N MET A 1 8.96 13.51 13.41
CA MET A 1 8.95 13.75 11.94
C MET A 1 10.38 14.10 11.52
N GLY A 2 10.92 13.44 10.49
CA GLY A 2 12.29 13.69 10.04
C GLY A 2 12.38 14.80 8.99
N LEU A 3 13.59 15.32 8.74
CA LEU A 3 13.85 16.35 7.71
C LEU A 3 13.28 15.96 6.33
N THR A 4 13.44 14.70 5.92
CA THR A 4 12.92 14.19 4.64
C THR A 4 11.39 14.22 4.58
N ASP A 5 10.69 14.01 5.70
CA ASP A 5 9.24 14.09 5.75
C ASP A 5 8.75 15.53 5.62
N ASN A 6 9.48 16.50 6.20
CA ASN A 6 9.21 17.93 6.02
C ASN A 6 9.39 18.35 4.56
N ILE A 7 10.43 17.84 3.89
CA ILE A 7 10.65 18.10 2.45
C ILE A 7 9.51 17.51 1.63
N ARG A 8 9.07 16.29 1.93
CA ARG A 8 7.91 15.67 1.24
C ARG A 8 6.66 16.54 1.40
N ARG A 9 6.36 16.99 2.62
CA ARG A 9 5.18 17.82 2.88
C ARG A 9 5.24 19.15 2.14
N PHE A 10 6.40 19.80 2.15
CA PHE A 10 6.64 21.02 1.39
C PHE A 10 6.40 20.83 -0.12
N VAL A 11 6.94 19.76 -0.70
CA VAL A 11 6.76 19.42 -2.12
C VAL A 11 5.28 19.19 -2.44
N PHE A 12 4.59 18.46 -1.57
CA PHE A 12 3.17 18.16 -1.74
C PHE A 12 2.31 19.43 -1.79
N GLU A 13 2.44 20.28 -0.78
CA GLU A 13 1.63 21.50 -0.62
C GLU A 13 1.97 22.59 -1.66
N ARG A 14 3.24 22.71 -2.07
CA ARG A 14 3.69 23.78 -2.97
C ARG A 14 3.68 23.42 -4.46
N TYR A 15 3.81 22.13 -4.79
CA TYR A 15 3.94 21.71 -6.20
C TYR A 15 2.83 20.77 -6.63
N ILE A 16 2.55 19.72 -5.85
CA ILE A 16 1.62 18.66 -6.28
C ILE A 16 0.17 19.14 -6.25
N MET A 17 -0.32 19.63 -5.09
CA MET A 17 -1.71 20.09 -4.99
C MET A 17 -2.01 21.22 -5.99
N PRO A 18 -1.20 22.31 -6.09
CA PRO A 18 -1.51 23.39 -7.02
C PRO A 18 -1.44 22.98 -8.48
N ALA A 19 -0.66 21.96 -8.84
CA ALA A 19 -0.64 21.44 -10.20
C ALA A 19 -1.93 20.70 -10.55
N ILE A 20 -2.46 19.92 -9.61
CA ILE A 20 -3.74 19.20 -9.77
C ILE A 20 -4.91 20.20 -9.77
N ASP A 21 -4.92 21.18 -8.88
CA ASP A 21 -5.95 22.24 -8.83
C ASP A 21 -6.05 23.01 -10.15
N ARG A 22 -4.91 23.20 -10.82
CA ARG A 22 -4.81 23.85 -12.14
C ARG A 22 -5.10 22.91 -13.31
N GLY A 23 -5.52 21.67 -13.04
CA GLY A 23 -5.85 20.67 -14.05
C GLY A 23 -4.66 20.23 -14.92
N ARG A 24 -3.42 20.32 -14.41
CA ARG A 24 -2.26 19.83 -15.15
C ARG A 24 -2.23 18.30 -15.14
N ASP A 25 -1.76 17.70 -16.23
CA ASP A 25 -1.55 16.24 -16.31
C ASP A 25 -0.20 15.80 -15.75
N SER A 26 0.74 16.74 -15.59
CA SER A 26 2.08 16.45 -15.06
C SER A 26 2.77 17.71 -14.53
N ILE A 27 3.83 17.51 -13.74
CA ILE A 27 4.75 18.55 -13.29
C ILE A 27 6.17 18.00 -13.20
N THR A 28 7.17 18.82 -13.53
CA THR A 28 8.57 18.52 -13.29
C THR A 28 9.10 19.43 -12.18
N ILE A 29 9.72 18.83 -11.17
CA ILE A 29 10.29 19.50 -10.01
C ILE A 29 11.80 19.33 -10.03
N ARG A 30 12.53 20.44 -9.91
CA ARG A 30 13.99 20.44 -9.77
C ARG A 30 14.38 20.41 -8.30
N ALA A 31 15.30 19.52 -7.93
CA ALA A 31 15.78 19.37 -6.55
C ALA A 31 16.43 20.64 -6.00
N GLY A 32 17.17 21.38 -6.84
CA GLY A 32 17.77 22.66 -6.47
C GLY A 32 16.75 23.70 -6.02
N ASP A 33 15.60 23.78 -6.68
CA ASP A 33 14.57 24.77 -6.37
C ASP A 33 13.93 24.46 -5.01
N VAL A 34 13.63 23.19 -4.74
CA VAL A 34 13.15 22.72 -3.43
C VAL A 34 14.16 23.01 -2.33
N HIS A 35 15.44 22.70 -2.57
CA HIS A 35 16.52 22.94 -1.61
C HIS A 35 16.66 24.44 -1.26
N SER A 36 16.66 25.31 -2.27
CA SER A 36 16.78 26.76 -2.11
C SER A 36 15.56 27.37 -1.43
N MET A 37 14.35 26.99 -1.85
CA MET A 37 13.11 27.52 -1.28
C MET A 37 12.89 27.10 0.18
N MET A 38 13.39 25.93 0.58
CA MET A 38 13.35 25.47 1.97
C MET A 38 14.52 26.01 2.83
N GLY A 39 15.46 26.79 2.26
CA GLY A 39 16.61 27.32 2.98
C GLY A 39 17.53 26.24 3.56
N LEU A 40 17.65 25.10 2.88
CA LEU A 40 18.46 23.97 3.36
C LEU A 40 19.95 24.20 3.08
N TYR A 41 20.81 23.68 3.96
CA TYR A 41 22.27 23.74 3.81
C TYR A 41 22.86 22.33 3.84
N SER A 42 23.58 21.93 2.79
CA SER A 42 24.25 20.61 2.69
C SER A 42 23.31 19.42 2.91
N ARG A 43 22.10 19.49 2.34
CA ARG A 43 21.05 18.45 2.46
C ARG A 43 20.47 17.98 1.12
N MET A 44 21.19 18.19 0.02
CA MET A 44 20.76 17.77 -1.32
C MET A 44 20.37 16.27 -1.41
N PRO A 45 21.09 15.32 -0.77
CA PRO A 45 20.68 13.91 -0.75
C PRO A 45 19.29 13.68 -0.16
N ALA A 46 18.94 14.41 0.91
CA ALA A 46 17.63 14.31 1.55
C ALA A 46 16.52 14.82 0.61
N VAL A 47 16.79 15.87 -0.16
CA VAL A 47 15.86 16.39 -1.17
C VAL A 47 15.67 15.39 -2.31
N CYS A 48 16.76 14.84 -2.85
CA CYS A 48 16.69 13.83 -3.91
C CYS A 48 15.93 12.57 -3.44
N SER A 49 16.17 12.13 -2.21
CA SER A 49 15.44 11.02 -1.58
C SER A 49 13.95 11.35 -1.39
N ALA A 50 13.64 12.56 -0.93
CA ALA A 50 12.27 13.03 -0.75
C ALA A 50 11.50 13.14 -2.08
N LEU A 51 12.17 13.41 -3.21
CA LEU A 51 11.52 13.51 -4.51
C LEU A 51 11.42 12.14 -5.22
N GLY A 52 12.47 11.32 -5.16
CA GLY A 52 12.57 10.11 -5.98
C GLY A 52 12.13 8.80 -5.33
N SER A 53 11.98 8.76 -4.00
CA SER A 53 11.73 7.47 -3.33
C SER A 53 10.31 6.97 -3.52
N ARG A 54 10.14 5.64 -3.58
CA ARG A 54 8.82 4.98 -3.58
C ARG A 54 7.95 5.44 -2.40
N LYS A 55 8.54 5.51 -1.21
CA LYS A 55 7.90 6.04 0.01
C LYS A 55 7.30 7.43 -0.19
N SER A 56 7.98 8.31 -0.93
CA SER A 56 7.45 9.65 -1.22
C SER A 56 6.20 9.60 -2.10
N ILE A 57 6.19 8.74 -3.12
CA ILE A 57 5.02 8.58 -4.00
C ILE A 57 3.83 8.03 -3.22
N ASP A 58 4.06 7.03 -2.37
CA ASP A 58 3.03 6.44 -1.53
C ASP A 58 2.43 7.48 -0.58
N LEU A 59 3.27 8.32 0.04
CA LEU A 59 2.84 9.42 0.90
C LEU A 59 2.07 10.49 0.13
N PHE A 60 2.50 10.88 -1.07
CA PHE A 60 1.76 11.84 -1.89
C PHE A 60 0.38 11.30 -2.28
N ASN A 61 0.30 10.03 -2.67
CA ASN A 61 -0.98 9.38 -2.97
C ASN A 61 -1.88 9.26 -1.74
N GLN A 62 -1.31 8.98 -0.57
CA GLN A 62 -2.03 9.01 0.70
C GLN A 62 -2.59 10.41 0.98
N TRP A 63 -1.75 11.45 0.93
CA TRP A 63 -2.19 12.81 1.23
C TRP A 63 -3.20 13.35 0.21
N LEU A 64 -3.12 12.98 -1.07
CA LEU A 64 -4.17 13.30 -2.05
C LEU A 64 -5.51 12.69 -1.65
N ARG A 65 -5.53 11.41 -1.25
CA ARG A 65 -6.74 10.74 -0.79
C ARG A 65 -7.32 11.41 0.45
N GLU A 66 -6.47 11.69 1.43
CA GLU A 66 -6.87 12.39 2.68
C GLU A 66 -7.37 13.80 2.42
N SER A 67 -6.83 14.50 1.42
CA SER A 67 -7.25 15.84 1.02
C SER A 67 -8.44 15.85 0.03
N GLY A 68 -9.04 14.69 -0.26
CA GLY A 68 -10.24 14.58 -1.11
C GLY A 68 -9.99 14.61 -2.62
N TYR A 69 -8.74 14.55 -3.07
CA TYR A 69 -8.40 14.55 -4.49
C TYR A 69 -8.64 13.18 -5.12
N ASN A 70 -9.35 13.17 -6.25
CA ASN A 70 -9.54 11.98 -7.05
C ASN A 70 -8.40 11.73 -8.06
N TYR A 71 -7.15 11.84 -7.59
CA TYR A 71 -5.97 11.68 -8.42
C TYR A 71 -4.96 10.74 -7.77
N ARG A 72 -4.11 10.13 -8.61
CA ARG A 72 -2.88 9.45 -8.21
C ARG A 72 -1.69 10.08 -8.90
N VAL A 73 -0.60 10.15 -8.17
CA VAL A 73 0.72 10.61 -8.61
C VAL A 73 1.56 9.39 -8.97
N LEU A 74 2.20 9.46 -10.13
CA LEU A 74 3.19 8.50 -10.59
C LEU A 74 4.50 9.24 -10.90
N LEU A 75 5.64 8.66 -10.56
CA LEU A 75 6.94 9.17 -10.98
C LEU A 75 7.22 8.71 -12.41
N ALA A 76 7.08 9.63 -13.37
CA ALA A 76 7.16 9.34 -14.80
C ALA A 76 8.60 9.36 -15.34
N SER A 77 9.43 10.29 -14.84
CA SER A 77 10.85 10.31 -15.21
C SER A 77 11.71 10.95 -14.13
N VAL A 78 12.96 10.49 -14.08
CA VAL A 78 14.00 11.03 -13.21
C VAL A 78 15.21 11.33 -14.08
N LYS A 79 15.67 12.58 -14.08
CA LYS A 79 16.91 13.01 -14.75
C LYS A 79 17.86 13.52 -13.68
N THR A 80 18.93 12.77 -13.39
CA THR A 80 19.94 13.16 -12.41
C THR A 80 21.31 13.32 -13.08
N PRO A 81 22.22 14.10 -12.47
CA PRO A 81 23.64 14.10 -12.86
C PRO A 81 24.27 12.69 -12.70
N PRO A 82 25.47 12.45 -13.25
CA PRO A 82 26.18 11.17 -13.12
C PRO A 82 26.41 10.71 -11.67
N SER A 83 26.48 11.65 -10.73
CA SER A 83 26.55 11.39 -9.29
C SER A 83 25.27 10.78 -8.69
N GLY A 84 24.19 10.66 -9.46
CA GLY A 84 22.88 10.17 -9.03
C GLY A 84 22.10 11.14 -8.13
N GLN A 85 22.75 12.17 -7.60
CA GLN A 85 22.15 13.18 -6.72
C GLN A 85 22.79 14.55 -6.96
N GLY A 86 21.98 15.60 -6.99
CA GLY A 86 22.47 16.97 -7.19
C GLY A 86 21.35 18.00 -7.38
N ALA A 87 21.70 19.29 -7.34
CA ALA A 87 20.74 20.38 -7.55
C ALA A 87 20.08 20.34 -8.94
N ASN A 88 20.76 19.75 -9.92
CA ASN A 88 20.28 19.53 -11.29
C ASN A 88 19.61 18.17 -11.47
N SER A 89 19.00 17.64 -10.40
CA SER A 89 18.11 16.49 -10.48
C SER A 89 16.67 16.95 -10.72
N TYR A 90 16.01 16.38 -11.72
CA TYR A 90 14.64 16.70 -12.14
C TYR A 90 13.75 15.48 -12.00
N TYR A 91 12.61 15.65 -11.35
CA TYR A 91 11.62 14.60 -11.07
C TYR A 91 10.30 14.99 -11.71
N THR A 92 9.83 14.19 -12.67
CA THR A 92 8.56 14.45 -13.36
C THR A 92 7.49 13.53 -12.81
N TYR A 93 6.44 14.14 -12.26
CA TYR A 93 5.25 13.47 -11.77
C TYR A 93 4.13 13.58 -12.79
N LYS A 94 3.39 12.49 -12.98
CA LYS A 94 2.16 12.46 -13.77
C LYS A 94 0.96 12.26 -12.86
N PHE A 95 -0.13 12.95 -13.16
CA PHE A 95 -1.39 12.86 -12.42
C PHE A 95 -2.39 12.01 -13.21
N VAL A 96 -3.02 11.06 -12.55
CA VAL A 96 -4.02 10.16 -13.14
C VAL A 96 -5.29 10.23 -12.32
N LYS A 97 -6.40 10.62 -12.94
CA LYS A 97 -7.70 10.68 -12.28
C LYS A 97 -8.20 9.27 -11.98
N ASN A 98 -8.62 8.97 -10.75
CA ASN A 98 -9.21 7.64 -10.49
C ASN A 98 -10.63 7.60 -11.07
N GLY A 99 -10.91 6.69 -11.99
CA GLY A 99 -12.27 6.47 -12.52
C GLY A 99 -12.49 6.85 -13.98
N GLU A 100 -11.50 7.32 -14.74
CA GLU A 100 -11.62 7.36 -16.20
C GLU A 100 -11.41 5.96 -16.79
N LYS A 101 -12.49 5.17 -16.82
CA LYS A 101 -12.67 4.18 -17.87
C LYS A 101 -12.91 4.96 -19.17
N LYS A 102 -11.91 5.09 -20.05
CA LYS A 102 -12.22 5.39 -21.45
C LYS A 102 -13.12 4.26 -21.95
N GLN A 103 -14.39 4.57 -22.23
CA GLN A 103 -15.29 3.68 -22.94
C GLN A 103 -14.62 3.38 -24.28
N ILE A 104 -14.23 2.12 -24.48
CA ILE A 104 -13.91 1.61 -25.81
C ILE A 104 -15.19 0.95 -26.28
N GLU A 105 -15.93 1.64 -27.15
CA GLU A 105 -16.99 1.01 -27.93
C GLU A 105 -16.37 -0.04 -28.86
N PRO A 106 -17.02 -1.20 -29.06
CA PRO A 106 -16.45 -2.29 -29.82
C PRO A 106 -16.63 -2.03 -31.32
N ILE A 107 -15.57 -1.61 -32.00
CA ILE A 107 -15.45 -1.87 -33.44
C ILE A 107 -14.76 -3.23 -33.58
N ILE A 108 -15.57 -4.24 -33.86
CA ILE A 108 -15.10 -5.55 -34.33
C ILE A 108 -14.44 -5.33 -35.69
N SER A 109 -13.14 -5.61 -35.81
CA SER A 109 -12.49 -6.22 -36.98
C SER A 109 -10.96 -6.02 -36.92
N GLN A 110 -10.23 -7.15 -36.96
CA GLN A 110 -8.78 -7.34 -37.10
C GLN A 110 -7.92 -7.15 -35.82
N GLN A 111 -7.45 -8.29 -35.29
CA GLN A 111 -6.58 -8.38 -34.12
C GLN A 111 -5.29 -7.58 -34.33
N SER A 112 -5.13 -6.49 -33.58
CA SER A 112 -3.92 -5.68 -33.62
C SER A 112 -2.88 -6.21 -32.61
N PRO A 113 -1.58 -6.13 -32.92
CA PRO A 113 -0.50 -6.47 -31.98
C PRO A 113 -0.58 -5.72 -30.64
N LEU A 114 -1.22 -4.55 -30.62
CA LEU A 114 -1.43 -3.76 -29.42
C LEU A 114 -2.41 -4.44 -28.45
N GLU A 115 -3.41 -5.19 -28.93
CA GLU A 115 -4.36 -5.92 -28.08
C GLU A 115 -3.70 -7.10 -27.36
N LEU A 116 -2.78 -7.80 -28.03
CA LEU A 116 -1.95 -8.84 -27.39
C LEU A 116 -1.07 -8.22 -26.31
N LEU A 117 -0.41 -7.10 -26.62
CA LEU A 117 0.42 -6.37 -25.66
C LEU A 117 -0.41 -5.85 -24.48
N THR A 118 -1.64 -5.39 -24.72
CA THR A 118 -2.55 -4.88 -23.70
C THR A 118 -3.06 -6.02 -22.81
N ARG A 119 -3.37 -7.19 -23.38
CA ARG A 119 -3.69 -8.40 -22.60
C ARG A 119 -2.51 -8.87 -21.78
N ASP A 120 -1.30 -8.86 -22.35
CA ASP A 120 -0.09 -9.22 -21.61
C ASP A 120 0.24 -8.21 -20.52
N LEU A 121 0.00 -6.92 -20.74
CA LEU A 121 0.15 -5.89 -19.71
C LEU A 121 -0.93 -6.02 -18.64
N ILE A 122 -2.19 -6.26 -18.99
CA ILE A 122 -3.29 -6.52 -18.06
C ILE A 122 -3.03 -7.80 -17.27
N ASN A 123 -2.51 -8.84 -17.91
CA ASN A 123 -2.11 -10.08 -17.26
C ASN A 123 -0.89 -9.87 -16.36
N ARG A 124 0.07 -9.02 -16.76
CA ARG A 124 1.21 -8.61 -15.92
C ARG A 124 0.80 -7.78 -14.72
N VAL A 125 -0.20 -6.91 -14.85
CA VAL A 125 -0.78 -6.10 -13.77
C VAL A 125 -1.68 -6.96 -12.87
N LYS A 126 -2.37 -7.97 -13.42
CA LYS A 126 -3.09 -9.01 -12.64
C LYS A 126 -2.15 -10.02 -11.99
N SER A 127 -0.93 -10.16 -12.50
CA SER A 127 0.11 -11.03 -11.94
C SER A 127 1.06 -10.30 -11.00
N GLU A 128 0.81 -9.04 -10.66
CA GLU A 128 1.50 -8.42 -9.52
C GLU A 128 1.13 -9.19 -8.27
N ASP A 129 2.14 -9.82 -7.67
CA ASP A 129 2.04 -10.51 -6.40
C ASP A 129 1.33 -9.61 -5.37
N ILE A 130 0.29 -10.13 -4.71
CA ILE A 130 -0.37 -9.42 -3.60
C ILE A 130 0.67 -9.22 -2.48
N THR A 131 1.19 -8.00 -2.38
CA THR A 131 2.08 -7.59 -1.29
C THR A 131 1.27 -7.22 -0.05
N GLU A 132 1.96 -7.08 1.07
CA GLU A 132 1.40 -6.62 2.33
C GLU A 132 0.74 -5.23 2.20
N GLU A 133 1.39 -4.30 1.48
CA GLU A 133 0.86 -2.96 1.23
C GLU A 133 -0.41 -3.01 0.39
N VAL A 134 -0.42 -3.82 -0.68
CA VAL A 134 -1.60 -4.00 -1.53
C VAL A 134 -2.74 -4.61 -0.73
N ALA A 135 -2.45 -5.62 0.09
CA ALA A 135 -3.45 -6.23 0.96
C ALA A 135 -4.06 -5.23 1.95
N ARG A 136 -3.22 -4.39 2.57
CA ARG A 136 -3.67 -3.33 3.48
C ARG A 136 -4.56 -2.30 2.78
N GLU A 137 -4.19 -1.85 1.59
CA GLU A 137 -5.02 -0.90 0.82
C GLU A 137 -6.39 -1.50 0.45
N ILE A 138 -6.38 -2.75 -0.01
CA ILE A 138 -7.60 -3.49 -0.37
C ILE A 138 -8.51 -3.64 0.85
N MET A 139 -7.95 -4.08 1.98
CA MET A 139 -8.73 -4.30 3.20
C MET A 139 -9.19 -3.01 3.86
N SER A 140 -8.39 -1.95 3.80
CA SER A 140 -8.80 -0.61 4.27
C SER A 140 -10.03 -0.12 3.51
N SER A 141 -10.00 -0.28 2.18
CA SER A 141 -11.11 0.12 1.31
C SER A 141 -12.36 -0.73 1.54
N TYR A 142 -12.18 -2.03 1.76
CA TYR A 142 -13.27 -2.97 1.99
C TYR A 142 -13.96 -2.79 3.33
N ILE A 143 -13.17 -2.54 4.39
CA ILE A 143 -13.69 -2.31 5.74
C ILE A 143 -14.26 -0.88 5.85
N GLY A 144 -13.78 0.06 5.02
CA GLY A 144 -14.13 1.47 5.11
C GLY A 144 -13.37 2.21 6.22
N ILE A 145 -12.31 1.60 6.77
CA ILE A 145 -11.47 2.15 7.85
C ILE A 145 -10.02 2.03 7.39
N PRO A 146 -9.19 3.10 7.48
CA PRO A 146 -7.80 3.02 7.09
C PRO A 146 -7.03 2.10 8.04
N LEU A 147 -6.28 1.16 7.48
CA LEU A 147 -5.39 0.26 8.21
C LEU A 147 -3.94 0.64 7.97
N TYR A 148 -3.09 0.40 8.96
CA TYR A 148 -1.68 0.77 8.97
C TYR A 148 -0.81 -0.39 9.43
N LYS A 149 0.44 -0.41 8.97
CA LYS A 149 1.48 -1.22 9.61
C LYS A 149 1.85 -0.53 10.93
N HIS A 150 1.71 -1.22 12.06
CA HIS A 150 1.93 -0.59 13.36
C HIS A 150 2.46 -1.56 14.41
N ARG A 151 3.24 -1.04 15.36
CA ARG A 151 3.73 -1.79 16.51
C ARG A 151 2.81 -1.56 17.71
N LEU A 152 2.27 -2.63 18.27
CA LEU A 152 1.45 -2.62 19.47
C LEU A 152 2.25 -3.19 20.65
N ASP A 153 2.09 -2.58 21.82
CA ASP A 153 2.64 -3.11 23.06
C ASP A 153 1.69 -4.18 23.63
N ILE A 154 2.19 -5.40 23.77
CA ILE A 154 1.51 -6.51 24.42
C ILE A 154 2.29 -6.81 25.70
N TYR A 155 1.92 -6.13 26.78
CA TYR A 155 2.47 -6.34 28.12
C TYR A 155 4.01 -6.15 28.20
N GLY A 156 4.49 -5.01 27.73
CA GLY A 156 5.91 -4.64 27.68
C GLY A 156 6.66 -5.23 26.48
N LYS A 157 5.98 -5.97 25.60
CA LYS A 157 6.55 -6.56 24.39
C LYS A 157 5.90 -5.97 23.15
N PHE A 158 6.69 -5.23 22.38
CA PHE A 158 6.23 -4.62 21.14
C PHE A 158 6.24 -5.59 19.96
N LYS A 159 5.06 -5.81 19.37
CA LYS A 159 4.87 -6.63 18.16
C LYS A 159 4.35 -5.76 17.02
N GLU A 160 4.94 -5.92 15.83
CA GLU A 160 4.45 -5.30 14.60
C GLU A 160 3.38 -6.17 13.95
N PHE A 161 2.31 -5.54 13.50
CA PHE A 161 1.20 -6.12 12.77
C PHE A 161 0.96 -5.34 11.48
N ASP A 162 0.54 -6.03 10.43
CA ASP A 162 0.39 -5.42 9.10
C ASP A 162 -0.91 -4.63 8.94
N LEU A 163 -1.94 -4.92 9.73
CA LEU A 163 -3.30 -4.40 9.56
C LEU A 163 -3.84 -3.87 10.90
N VAL A 164 -3.51 -2.63 11.23
CA VAL A 164 -3.86 -2.02 12.51
C VAL A 164 -4.64 -0.72 12.33
N ASN A 165 -5.67 -0.54 13.13
CA ASN A 165 -6.23 0.76 13.44
C ASN A 165 -6.58 0.81 14.95
N ILE A 166 -5.86 1.64 15.72
CA ILE A 166 -6.01 1.70 17.18
C ILE A 166 -7.35 2.32 17.58
N GLU A 167 -7.76 3.39 16.90
CA GLU A 167 -9.00 4.12 17.19
C GLU A 167 -10.23 3.22 17.03
N HIS A 168 -10.26 2.44 15.95
CA HIS A 168 -11.31 1.47 15.67
C HIS A 168 -11.05 0.08 16.27
N ARG A 169 -9.97 -0.09 17.05
CA ARG A 169 -9.53 -1.35 17.65
C ARG A 169 -9.53 -2.53 16.67
N ILE A 170 -8.93 -2.33 15.50
CA ILE A 170 -8.69 -3.37 14.51
C ILE A 170 -7.23 -3.80 14.60
N VAL A 171 -7.00 -5.10 14.67
CA VAL A 171 -5.67 -5.70 14.65
C VAL A 171 -5.68 -6.93 13.76
N GLY A 172 -4.60 -7.12 13.00
CA GLY A 172 -4.50 -8.24 12.11
C GLY A 172 -3.20 -8.28 11.34
N ASP A 173 -3.02 -9.38 10.62
CA ASP A 173 -1.77 -9.62 9.91
C ASP A 173 -2.01 -10.23 8.53
N PHE A 174 -1.07 -9.96 7.61
CA PHE A 174 -1.14 -10.46 6.24
C PHE A 174 -0.23 -11.67 6.07
N LYS A 175 -0.75 -12.73 5.45
CA LYS A 175 0.03 -13.93 5.11
C LYS A 175 -0.11 -14.31 3.67
N ARG A 176 1.03 -14.52 3.02
CA ARG A 176 1.07 -15.03 1.66
C ARG A 176 1.77 -16.38 1.62
N PHE A 177 1.01 -17.41 1.31
CA PHE A 177 1.49 -18.78 1.24
C PHE A 177 1.65 -19.22 -0.22
N LYS A 178 2.83 -19.72 -0.56
CA LYS A 178 3.16 -20.22 -1.92
C LYS A 178 3.24 -21.75 -1.96
N TYR A 179 3.46 -22.39 -0.82
CA TYR A 179 3.75 -23.82 -0.75
C TYR A 179 2.49 -24.66 -0.90
N LYS A 180 2.58 -25.78 -1.62
CA LYS A 180 1.45 -26.69 -1.91
C LYS A 180 1.48 -27.99 -1.10
N GLY A 181 2.49 -28.23 -0.28
CA GLY A 181 2.62 -29.43 0.57
C GLY A 181 1.97 -29.26 1.95
N PRO A 182 2.29 -30.14 2.93
CA PRO A 182 1.71 -30.07 4.27
C PRO A 182 2.10 -28.75 4.95
N ALA A 183 1.15 -27.83 4.99
CA ALA A 183 1.29 -26.44 5.42
C ALA A 183 1.39 -26.27 6.96
N MET A 184 2.00 -27.22 7.67
CA MET A 184 2.04 -27.20 9.14
C MET A 184 2.78 -25.97 9.68
N ALA A 185 3.90 -25.58 9.05
CA ALA A 185 4.64 -24.37 9.43
C ALA A 185 3.82 -23.09 9.16
N GLU A 186 3.07 -23.05 8.05
CA GLU A 186 2.18 -21.93 7.71
C GLU A 186 1.05 -21.82 8.74
N MET A 187 0.47 -22.96 9.16
CA MET A 187 -0.55 -23.01 10.22
C MET A 187 -0.01 -22.56 11.56
N SER A 188 1.19 -23.00 11.96
CA SER A 188 1.81 -22.54 13.21
C SER A 188 2.01 -21.03 13.23
N ASN A 189 2.36 -20.43 12.09
CA ASN A 189 2.45 -18.97 11.97
C ASN A 189 1.09 -18.31 12.19
N LEU A 190 0.00 -18.85 11.61
CA LEU A 190 -1.34 -18.33 11.86
C LEU A 190 -1.72 -18.43 13.35
N VAL A 191 -1.48 -19.58 13.99
CA VAL A 191 -1.74 -19.76 15.43
C VAL A 191 -0.99 -18.73 16.28
N GLU A 192 0.28 -18.44 15.96
CA GLU A 192 1.06 -17.43 16.66
C GLU A 192 0.36 -16.07 16.65
N TYR A 193 -0.13 -15.61 15.49
CA TYR A 193 -0.80 -14.32 15.39
C TYR A 193 -2.16 -14.30 16.09
N VAL A 194 -2.93 -15.40 16.02
CA VAL A 194 -4.18 -15.53 16.79
C VAL A 194 -3.89 -15.37 18.28
N TRP A 195 -2.93 -16.13 18.79
CA TRP A 195 -2.52 -16.07 20.19
C TRP A 195 -2.03 -14.67 20.61
N LEU A 196 -1.24 -14.00 19.78
CA LEU A 196 -0.76 -12.64 20.06
C LEU A 196 -1.93 -11.64 20.14
N MET A 197 -2.91 -11.73 19.25
CA MET A 197 -4.09 -10.86 19.26
C MET A 197 -4.98 -11.11 20.48
N GLU A 198 -5.14 -12.37 20.91
CA GLU A 198 -5.82 -12.69 22.17
C GLU A 198 -5.07 -12.12 23.39
N LYS A 199 -3.73 -12.16 23.40
CA LYS A 199 -2.94 -11.54 24.47
C LYS A 199 -3.06 -10.02 24.45
N LEU A 200 -3.12 -9.40 23.29
CA LEU A 200 -3.38 -7.97 23.18
C LEU A 200 -4.71 -7.62 23.87
N GLU A 201 -5.80 -8.32 23.57
CA GLU A 201 -7.09 -8.09 24.24
C GLU A 201 -7.00 -8.30 25.74
N LYS A 202 -6.42 -9.43 26.18
CA LYS A 202 -6.26 -9.76 27.59
C LYS A 202 -5.53 -8.65 28.37
N TYR A 203 -4.44 -8.11 27.82
CA TYR A 203 -3.61 -7.13 28.53
C TYR A 203 -4.05 -5.68 28.33
N THR A 204 -4.80 -5.38 27.27
CA THR A 204 -5.44 -4.07 27.11
C THR A 204 -6.80 -3.98 27.80
N ASN A 205 -7.39 -5.12 28.18
CA ASN A 205 -8.76 -5.23 28.68
C ASN A 205 -9.77 -4.54 27.75
N MET A 206 -9.52 -4.63 26.45
CA MET A 206 -10.36 -4.06 25.39
C MET A 206 -10.65 -5.15 24.36
N GLN A 207 -11.85 -5.13 23.79
CA GLN A 207 -12.16 -5.97 22.64
C GLN A 207 -11.57 -5.35 21.37
N TRP A 208 -10.91 -6.18 20.57
CA TRP A 208 -10.33 -5.85 19.28
C TRP A 208 -10.97 -6.70 18.19
N ARG A 209 -11.24 -6.08 17.03
CA ARG A 209 -11.60 -6.80 15.82
C ARG A 209 -10.36 -7.45 15.25
N LYS A 210 -10.23 -8.77 15.44
CA LYS A 210 -9.08 -9.58 15.05
C LYS A 210 -9.27 -10.11 13.63
N ILE A 211 -8.33 -9.81 12.72
CA ILE A 211 -8.41 -10.24 11.32
C ILE A 211 -7.13 -10.93 10.86
N ILE A 212 -7.27 -11.99 10.07
CA ILE A 212 -6.17 -12.57 9.28
C ILE A 212 -6.52 -12.40 7.81
N VAL A 213 -5.56 -11.91 7.03
CA VAL A 213 -5.75 -11.70 5.59
C VAL A 213 -4.75 -12.53 4.82
N GLY A 214 -5.27 -13.44 4.00
CA GLY A 214 -4.49 -14.38 3.21
C GLY A 214 -4.37 -14.01 1.74
N ALA A 215 -3.29 -14.44 1.10
CA ALA A 215 -3.17 -14.53 -0.36
C ALA A 215 -2.36 -15.77 -0.77
N GLY A 216 -2.42 -16.14 -2.05
CA GLY A 216 -1.70 -17.29 -2.59
C GLY A 216 -2.46 -18.61 -2.40
N ASN A 217 -1.99 -19.50 -1.53
CA ASN A 217 -2.62 -20.80 -1.31
C ASN A 217 -3.87 -20.70 -0.41
N ARG A 218 -5.03 -20.46 -1.03
CA ARG A 218 -6.34 -20.39 -0.37
C ARG A 218 -6.66 -21.60 0.51
N LYS A 219 -6.27 -22.81 0.06
CA LYS A 219 -6.58 -24.06 0.75
C LYS A 219 -5.96 -24.12 2.15
N THR A 220 -4.80 -23.48 2.36
CA THR A 220 -4.17 -23.39 3.69
C THR A 220 -5.07 -22.64 4.68
N PHE A 221 -5.61 -21.49 4.28
CA PHE A 221 -6.50 -20.68 5.12
C PHE A 221 -7.84 -21.37 5.40
N GLU A 222 -8.45 -21.97 4.37
CA GLU A 222 -9.70 -22.73 4.54
C GLU A 222 -9.50 -23.96 5.44
N THR A 223 -8.37 -24.65 5.29
CA THR A 223 -8.05 -25.80 6.15
C THR A 223 -7.79 -25.34 7.58
N PHE A 224 -7.10 -24.22 7.78
CA PHE A 224 -6.87 -23.63 9.09
C PHE A 224 -8.19 -23.26 9.77
N ALA A 225 -9.05 -22.50 9.09
CA ALA A 225 -10.36 -22.09 9.58
C ALA A 225 -11.18 -23.32 10.00
N ARG A 226 -11.30 -24.33 9.13
CA ARG A 226 -12.05 -25.56 9.43
C ARG A 226 -11.46 -26.37 10.59
N ARG A 227 -10.12 -26.48 10.66
CA ARG A 227 -9.44 -27.31 11.66
C ARG A 227 -9.53 -26.71 13.05
N TYR A 228 -9.42 -25.39 13.16
CA TYR A 228 -9.33 -24.69 14.43
C TYR A 228 -10.59 -23.93 14.80
N ASP A 229 -11.67 -24.01 14.00
CA ASP A 229 -12.92 -23.25 14.17
C ASP A 229 -13.38 -23.06 15.63
N PRO A 230 -13.41 -24.12 16.48
CA PRO A 230 -13.85 -23.98 17.87
C PRO A 230 -12.96 -23.10 18.76
N TRP A 231 -11.71 -22.84 18.34
CA TRP A 231 -10.71 -22.06 19.07
C TRP A 231 -10.49 -20.67 18.49
N LEU A 232 -11.12 -20.34 17.36
CA LEU A 232 -10.89 -19.06 16.68
C LEU A 232 -11.84 -17.96 17.15
N GLU A 233 -12.80 -18.26 18.03
CA GLU A 233 -13.75 -17.29 18.61
C GLU A 233 -14.30 -16.28 17.57
N ASP A 234 -14.07 -14.99 17.74
CA ASP A 234 -14.51 -13.91 16.85
C ASP A 234 -13.49 -13.51 15.76
N LEU A 235 -12.44 -14.32 15.56
CA LEU A 235 -11.46 -14.09 14.50
C LEU A 235 -12.10 -14.16 13.11
N GLU A 236 -11.88 -13.13 12.32
CA GLU A 236 -12.28 -13.08 10.91
C GLU A 236 -11.10 -13.46 10.00
N ILE A 237 -11.38 -14.28 8.98
CA ILE A 237 -10.36 -14.70 8.01
C ILE A 237 -10.82 -14.27 6.62
N TYR A 238 -10.01 -13.43 5.98
CA TYR A 238 -10.22 -12.95 4.63
C TYR A 238 -9.17 -13.50 3.69
N PHE A 239 -9.52 -13.65 2.41
CA PHE A 239 -8.60 -14.07 1.36
C PHE A 239 -8.68 -13.13 0.16
N ILE A 240 -7.53 -12.61 -0.27
CA ILE A 240 -7.37 -11.77 -1.43
C ILE A 240 -6.93 -12.66 -2.61
N THR A 241 -7.81 -12.72 -3.59
CA THR A 241 -7.57 -13.40 -4.88
C THR A 241 -6.58 -12.64 -5.75
N ASN A 242 -6.03 -13.30 -6.77
CA ASN A 242 -5.11 -12.66 -7.72
C ASN A 242 -5.80 -11.53 -8.51
N ASP A 243 -7.12 -11.58 -8.70
CA ASP A 243 -7.92 -10.49 -9.27
C ASP A 243 -8.33 -9.43 -8.25
N ARG A 244 -7.66 -9.38 -7.08
CA ARG A 244 -7.84 -8.40 -6.00
C ARG A 244 -9.25 -8.36 -5.41
N LYS A 245 -10.03 -9.43 -5.58
CA LYS A 245 -11.30 -9.62 -4.88
C LYS A 245 -11.08 -10.21 -3.50
N ILE A 246 -11.91 -9.80 -2.55
CA ILE A 246 -11.92 -10.30 -1.19
C ILE A 246 -12.97 -11.39 -1.06
N ILE A 247 -12.57 -12.49 -0.41
CA ILE A 247 -13.44 -13.58 -0.02
C ILE A 247 -13.36 -13.68 1.49
N LYS A 248 -14.49 -13.60 2.19
CA LYS A 248 -14.55 -13.92 3.62
C LYS A 248 -14.62 -15.44 3.78
N ILE A 249 -13.61 -16.02 4.41
CA ILE A 249 -13.52 -17.45 4.73
C ILE A 249 -14.24 -17.75 6.05
N ARG A 250 -14.04 -16.88 7.05
CA ARG A 250 -14.67 -16.93 8.37
C ARG A 250 -15.06 -15.51 8.78
#